data_AF-A0AAE1UP31-F1
#
_entry.id   AF-A0AAE1UP31-F1
#
_cell.length_a   1.000
_cell.length_b   1.000
_cell.length_c   1.000
_cell.angle_alpha   90.00
_cell.angle_beta   90.00
_cell.angle_gamma   90.00
#
_symmetry.space_group_name_H-M   'P 1'
#
loop_
_entity.id
_entity.type
_entity.pdbx_description
1 polymer ?
#
loop_
_entity_poly.entity_id
_entity_poly.type
_entity_poly.pdbx_seq_one_letter_code
_entity_poly.pdbx_strand_id
1 'polypeptide(L)' 'MEDNGCFADDVTYNVIVQGFMRCSKISKMATFMKKIAGRGFSFDSTTAELLVNIIKENPSLIDMIPELHSESKK' A
#
# COMPACT_ATOMS: atom_id res chain seq x y z
N MET A 1 5.10 2.19 -17.90
CA MET A 1 3.77 1.56 -17.73
C MET A 1 2.72 2.65 -17.69
N GLU A 2 2.71 3.51 -16.67
CA GLU A 2 1.76 4.64 -16.60
C GLU A 2 1.99 5.72 -17.66
N ASP A 3 3.25 6.02 -17.99
CA ASP A 3 3.59 6.98 -19.05
C ASP A 3 3.14 6.53 -20.46
N ASN A 4 2.80 5.24 -20.60
CA ASN A 4 2.21 4.67 -21.82
C ASN A 4 0.67 4.57 -21.74
N GLY A 5 0.04 5.15 -20.72
CA GLY A 5 -1.41 5.05 -20.49
C GLY A 5 -1.88 3.70 -19.95
N CYS A 6 -0.95 2.81 -19.55
CA CYS A 6 -1.28 1.53 -18.95
C CYS A 6 -1.25 1.65 -17.42
N PHE A 7 -2.44 1.64 -16.81
CA PHE A 7 -2.60 1.68 -15.37
C PHE A 7 -2.31 0.30 -14.77
N ALA A 8 -1.58 0.29 -13.66
CA ALA A 8 -1.41 -0.91 -12.86
C ALA A 8 -2.75 -1.30 -12.22
N ASP A 9 -2.98 -2.60 -12.11
CA ASP A 9 -4.09 -3.18 -11.36
C ASP A 9 -3.70 -3.36 -9.87
N ASP A 10 -4.69 -3.76 -9.06
CA ASP A 10 -4.50 -4.00 -7.63
C ASP A 10 -3.41 -5.03 -7.36
N VAL A 11 -3.31 -6.08 -8.18
CA VAL A 11 -2.27 -7.12 -8.05
C VAL A 11 -0.88 -6.50 -8.19
N THR A 12 -0.69 -5.67 -9.22
CA THR A 12 0.59 -4.99 -9.46
C THR A 12 0.96 -4.06 -8.31
N TYR A 13 -0.01 -3.30 -7.77
CA TYR A 13 0.23 -2.44 -6.61
C TYR A 13 0.64 -3.23 -5.36
N ASN A 14 -0.04 -4.34 -5.07
CA ASN A 14 0.30 -5.23 -3.96
C ASN A 14 1.74 -5.76 -4.09
N VAL A 15 2.11 -6.26 -5.27
CA VAL A 15 3.47 -6.77 -5.53
C VAL A 15 4.54 -5.69 -5.32
N ILE A 16 4.32 -4.46 -5.80
CA ILE A 16 5.27 -3.36 -5.62
C ILE A 16 5.45 -3.01 -4.13
N VAL A 17 4.33 -2.90 -3.39
CA VAL A 17 4.36 -2.58 -1.96
C VAL A 17 5.07 -3.68 -1.17
N GLN A 18 4.75 -4.95 -1.43
CA GLN A 18 5.47 -6.09 -0.85
C GLN A 18 6.97 -6.06 -1.17
N GLY A 19 7.35 -5.68 -2.38
CA GLY A 19 8.75 -5.50 -2.77
C GLY A 19 9.47 -4.45 -1.90
N PHE A 20 8.84 -3.30 -1.64
CA PHE A 20 9.42 -2.30 -0.75
C PHE A 20 9.56 -2.80 0.68
N MET A 21 8.56 -3.51 1.19
CA MET A 21 8.56 -4.11 2.53
C MET A 21 9.72 -5.08 2.72
N ARG A 22 9.89 -6.03 1.78
CA ARG A 22 10.97 -7.02 1.80
C ARG A 22 12.37 -6.41 1.68
N CYS A 23 12.49 -5.26 1.03
CA CYS A 23 13.75 -4.54 0.90
C CYS A 23 13.96 -3.47 1.99
N SER A 24 13.09 -3.39 3.00
CA SER A 24 13.12 -2.36 4.05
C SER A 24 13.15 -0.92 3.50
N LYS A 25 12.56 -0.69 2.32
CA LYS A 25 12.52 0.61 1.63
C LYS A 25 11.28 1.42 2.04
N ILE A 26 11.11 1.61 3.35
CA ILE A 26 9.89 2.18 3.95
C ILE A 26 9.56 3.58 3.41
N SER A 27 10.54 4.48 3.28
CA SER A 27 10.30 5.83 2.73
C SER A 27 9.78 5.81 1.28
N LYS A 28 10.27 4.87 0.45
CA LYS A 28 9.81 4.69 -0.92
C LYS A 28 8.41 4.09 -0.96
N MET A 29 8.15 3.12 -0.08
CA MET A 29 6.81 2.56 0.13
C MET A 29 5.81 3.67 0.48
N ALA A 30 6.13 4.52 1.45
CA ALA A 30 5.28 5.64 1.88
C ALA A 30 4.93 6.58 0.73
N THR A 31 5.94 6.99 -0.02
CA THR A 31 5.77 7.88 -1.17
C THR A 31 4.92 7.22 -2.25
N PHE A 32 5.13 5.93 -2.49
CA PHE A 32 4.35 5.16 -3.46
C PHE A 32 2.89 5.03 -3.03
N MET A 33 2.62 4.63 -1.78
CA MET A 33 1.26 4.50 -1.22
C MET A 33 0.49 5.81 -1.30
N LYS A 34 1.13 6.95 -0.98
CA LYS A 34 0.52 8.28 -1.15
C LYS A 34 0.15 8.59 -2.60
N LYS A 35 0.99 8.19 -3.56
CA LYS A 35 0.72 8.35 -5.01
C LYS A 35 -0.50 7.55 -5.46
N ILE A 36 -0.72 6.37 -4.88
CA ILE A 36 -1.79 5.45 -5.31
C ILE A 36 -3.06 5.55 -4.45
N ALA A 37 -3.04 6.22 -3.30
CA ALA A 37 -4.18 6.35 -2.37
C ALA A 37 -5.48 6.87 -3.02
N GLY A 38 -5.38 7.73 -4.03
CA GLY A 38 -6.55 8.27 -4.75
C GLY A 38 -7.12 7.39 -5.85
N ARG A 39 -6.59 6.16 -6.05
CA ARG A 39 -6.95 5.30 -7.20
C ARG A 39 -7.99 4.24 -6.91
N GLY A 40 -8.51 4.18 -5.69
CA GLY A 40 -9.51 3.19 -5.28
C GLY A 40 -8.98 1.75 -5.22
N PHE A 41 -7.66 1.58 -5.13
CA PHE A 41 -7.04 0.26 -4.98
C PHE A 41 -7.23 -0.26 -3.55
N SER A 42 -7.23 -1.58 -3.39
CA SER A 42 -7.25 -2.24 -2.08
C SER A 42 -6.04 -3.16 -1.90
N PHE A 43 -5.56 -3.24 -0.66
CA PHE A 43 -4.52 -4.21 -0.31
C PHE A 43 -5.13 -5.60 -0.17
N ASP A 44 -4.45 -6.60 -0.73
CA ASP A 44 -4.79 -7.99 -0.43
C ASP A 44 -4.46 -8.34 1.03
N SER A 45 -4.98 -9.47 1.50
CA SER A 45 -4.79 -9.92 2.88
C SER A 45 -3.32 -10.07 3.27
N THR A 46 -2.49 -10.55 2.34
CA THR A 46 -1.05 -10.76 2.57
C THR A 46 -0.33 -9.43 2.75
N THR A 47 -0.65 -8.45 1.91
CA THR A 47 -0.04 -7.12 1.94
C THR A 47 -0.49 -6.35 3.17
N ALA A 48 -1.76 -6.46 3.55
CA ALA A 48 -2.28 -5.88 4.79
C ALA A 48 -1.60 -6.46 6.04
N GLU A 49 -1.42 -7.79 6.12
CA GLU A 49 -0.71 -8.45 7.23
C GLU A 49 0.74 -7.95 7.35
N LEU A 50 1.45 -7.84 6.23
CA LEU A 50 2.82 -7.33 6.21
C LEU A 50 2.90 -5.86 6.66
N LEU A 51 1.93 -5.02 6.27
CA LEU A 51 1.86 -3.64 6.73
C LEU A 51 1.66 -3.54 8.25
N VAL A 52 0.76 -4.37 8.82
CA VAL A 52 0.55 -4.42 10.28
C VAL A 52 1.85 -4.79 11.01
N ASN A 53 2.58 -5.79 10.51
CA ASN A 53 3.86 -6.19 11.09
C ASN A 53 4.90 -5.05 11.06
N ILE A 54 4.99 -4.32 9.95
CA ILE A 54 5.90 -3.17 9.83
C ILE A 54 5.54 -2.05 10.80
N ILE A 55 4.25 -1.75 10.95
CA ILE A 55 3.75 -0.70 11.85
C ILE A 55 3.99 -1.08 13.31
N LYS A 56 3.86 -2.35 13.66
CA LYS A 56 4.19 -2.84 15.01
C LYS A 56 5.65 -2.53 15.37
N GLU A 57 6.57 -2.70 14.43
CA GLU A 57 7.99 -2.38 14.62
C GLU A 57 8.28 -0.87 14.52
N ASN A 58 7.44 -0.11 13.80
CA ASN A 58 7.61 1.31 13.55
C ASN A 58 6.26 2.06 13.62
N PRO A 59 5.78 2.43 14.82
CA PRO A 59 4.45 3.00 15.01
C PRO A 59 4.20 4.34 14.29
N SER A 60 5.26 5.09 13.94
CA SER A 60 5.17 6.33 13.16
C SER A 60 4.68 6.14 11.72
N LEU A 61 4.52 4.89 11.28
CA LEU A 61 4.06 4.49 9.96
C LEU A 61 2.54 4.29 9.89
N ILE A 62 1.82 4.48 11.00
CA ILE A 62 0.36 4.30 11.07
C ILE A 62 -0.40 5.16 10.08
N ASP A 63 0.11 6.36 9.78
CA ASP A 63 -0.47 7.31 8.81
C ASP A 63 -0.36 6.85 7.35
N MET A 64 0.35 5.75 7.08
CA MET A 64 0.47 5.18 5.74
C MET A 64 -0.64 4.21 5.37
N ILE A 65 -1.47 3.78 6.31
CA ILE A 65 -2.68 3.04 5.97
C ILE A 65 -3.67 4.10 5.48
N PRO A 66 -3.98 4.19 4.16
CA PRO A 66 -5.16 4.94 3.75
C PRO A 66 -6.35 4.19 4.35
N GLU A 67 -6.81 4.67 5.49
CA GLU A 67 -7.88 4.19 6.34
C GLU A 67 -8.46 2.79 6.01
N LEU A 68 -8.36 1.89 7.00
CA LEU A 68 -9.34 0.83 7.23
C LEU A 68 -10.73 1.42 7.58
N HIS A 69 -11.18 2.48 6.89
CA HIS A 69 -12.60 2.79 6.83
C HIS A 69 -13.23 1.67 5.99
N SER A 70 -13.50 0.56 6.69
CA SER A 70 -14.75 -0.14 6.50
C SER A 70 -15.88 0.88 6.68
N GLU A 71 -16.17 1.62 5.62
CA GLU A 71 -17.56 1.95 5.37
C GLU A 71 -18.08 0.81 4.52
N SER A 72 -18.66 -0.16 5.23
CA SER A 72 -19.75 -0.97 4.70
C SER A 72 -20.77 -0.01 4.10
N LYS A 73 -20.62 0.33 2.81
CA LYS A 73 -21.64 1.09 2.10
C LYS A 73 -22.69 0.10 1.64
N LYS A 74 -23.70 0.02 2.52
CA LYS A 74 -25.04 -0.54 2.33
C LYS A 74 -25.62 -0.26 0.94
#